data_AF-A0A833XPR5-F1
#
_entry.id   AF-A0A833XPR5-F1
#
_cell.length_a   1.000
_cell.length_b   1.000
_cell.length_c   1.000
_cell.angle_alpha   90.00
_cell.angle_beta   90.00
_cell.angle_gamma   90.00
#
_symmetry.space_group_name_H-M   'P 1'
#
loop_
_entity.id
_entity.type
_entity.pdbx_description
1 polymer ?
#
loop_
_entity_poly.entity_id
_entity_poly.type
_entity_poly.pdbx_seq_one_letter_code
_entity_poly.pdbx_strand_id
1 'polypeptide(L)'
;KGPSSSNLVNFYKETRWSKKKGAFVTPMTETLYNNMIEKLDEMELEERTDEAANIIFRDVIGHRSGYARGLGVSVIPEPRPSSMSAQFEHLAQENEKHKNEAMMYKTELDDLKREVRQLLVWQQSYDQRMNLFECDLERVSNRDTPGNV
;
A
#
# COMPACT_ATOMS: atom_id res chain seq x y z
N LYS A 1 -25.32 5.22 17.35
CA LYS A 1 -24.84 5.61 18.69
C LYS A 1 -23.82 4.57 19.12
N GLY A 2 -22.53 4.92 19.15
CA GLY A 2 -21.48 4.05 19.70
C GLY A 2 -21.65 3.87 21.21
N PRO A 3 -21.00 2.86 21.81
CA PRO A 3 -21.05 2.67 23.25
C PRO A 3 -20.44 3.89 23.95
N SER A 4 -21.24 4.51 24.81
CA SER A 4 -20.83 5.60 25.71
C SER A 4 -20.19 5.01 26.96
N SER A 5 -19.26 4.07 26.81
CA SER A 5 -18.58 3.44 27.94
C SER A 5 -17.42 4.33 28.35
N SER A 6 -17.54 4.97 29.51
CA SER A 6 -16.52 5.88 30.07
C SER A 6 -15.13 5.25 30.18
N ASN A 7 -15.03 3.93 30.35
CA ASN A 7 -13.78 3.19 30.47
C ASN A 7 -13.84 1.78 29.86
N LEU A 8 -12.65 1.15 29.72
CA LEU A 8 -12.49 -0.17 29.09
C LEU A 8 -13.14 -1.33 29.87
N VAL A 9 -13.30 -1.21 31.18
CA VAL A 9 -13.99 -2.22 32.01
C VAL A 9 -15.49 -2.24 31.68
N ASN A 10 -16.10 -1.06 31.54
CA ASN A 10 -17.50 -0.94 31.10
C ASN A 10 -17.68 -1.45 29.67
N PHE A 11 -16.75 -1.12 28.76
CA PHE A 11 -16.76 -1.63 27.39
C PHE A 11 -16.69 -3.16 27.34
N TYR A 12 -15.85 -3.77 28.18
CA TYR A 12 -15.73 -5.23 28.28
C TYR A 12 -17.07 -5.86 28.67
N LYS A 13 -17.76 -5.31 29.67
CA LYS A 13 -19.10 -5.77 30.05
C LYS A 13 -20.07 -5.64 28.88
N GLU A 14 -20.17 -4.47 28.26
CA GLU A 14 -21.13 -4.23 27.18
C GLU A 14 -20.96 -5.20 26.00
N THR A 15 -19.71 -5.48 25.60
CA THR A 15 -19.41 -6.38 24.48
C THR A 15 -19.57 -7.86 24.82
N ARG A 16 -19.43 -8.23 26.11
CA ARG A 16 -19.56 -9.61 26.60
C ARG A 16 -20.89 -9.88 27.30
N TRP A 17 -21.82 -8.93 27.25
CA TRP A 17 -23.16 -9.08 27.82
C TRP A 17 -24.20 -9.45 26.76
N SER A 18 -24.88 -10.58 26.95
CA SER A 18 -25.99 -10.97 26.10
C SER A 18 -27.27 -10.27 26.55
N LYS A 19 -27.72 -9.25 25.81
CA LYS A 19 -29.03 -8.60 26.07
C LYS A 19 -30.20 -9.58 26.02
N LYS A 20 -30.11 -10.64 25.20
CA LYS A 20 -31.14 -11.68 25.08
C LYS A 20 -31.20 -12.59 26.31
N LYS A 21 -30.05 -12.95 26.88
CA LYS A 21 -29.97 -13.86 28.03
C LYS A 21 -29.92 -13.13 29.37
N GLY A 22 -29.66 -11.83 29.38
CA GLY A 22 -29.47 -11.04 30.60
C GLY A 22 -28.25 -11.50 31.40
N ALA A 23 -27.21 -12.02 30.74
CA ALA A 23 -26.03 -12.59 31.37
C ALA A 23 -24.79 -12.43 30.49
N PHE A 24 -23.61 -12.70 31.05
CA PHE A 24 -22.37 -12.80 30.28
C PHE A 24 -22.47 -13.92 29.23
N VAL A 25 -21.81 -13.72 28.08
CA VAL A 25 -21.87 -14.71 26.97
C VAL A 25 -21.23 -16.03 27.38
N THR A 26 -20.21 -16.01 28.23
CA THR A 26 -19.57 -17.20 28.81
C THR A 26 -19.19 -17.01 30.28
N PRO A 27 -19.11 -18.08 31.10
CA PRO A 27 -18.65 -17.98 32.49
C PRO A 27 -17.26 -17.37 32.62
N MET A 28 -16.35 -17.69 31.69
CA MET A 28 -15.00 -17.12 31.66
C MET A 28 -15.02 -15.58 31.52
N THR A 29 -15.94 -15.03 30.72
CA THR A 29 -16.03 -13.58 30.59
C THR A 29 -16.56 -12.90 31.85
N GLU A 30 -17.43 -13.59 32.60
CA GLU A 30 -17.90 -13.12 33.89
C GLU A 30 -16.78 -13.11 34.93
N THR A 31 -16.01 -14.19 35.02
CA THR A 31 -14.88 -14.28 35.96
C THR A 31 -13.83 -13.20 35.69
N LEU A 32 -13.54 -12.90 34.41
CA LEU A 32 -12.61 -11.84 34.05
C LEU A 32 -13.15 -10.45 34.40
N TYR A 33 -14.43 -10.19 34.14
CA TYR A 33 -15.05 -8.92 34.54
C TYR A 33 -15.04 -8.75 36.06
N ASN A 34 -15.39 -9.79 36.82
CA ASN A 34 -15.40 -9.73 38.29
C ASN A 34 -14.00 -9.44 38.85
N ASN A 35 -12.94 -10.01 38.27
CA ASN A 35 -11.55 -9.71 38.65
C ASN A 35 -11.20 -8.22 38.38
N MET A 36 -11.68 -7.63 37.27
CA MET A 36 -11.48 -6.20 37.03
C MET A 36 -12.19 -5.32 38.07
N ILE A 37 -13.40 -5.72 38.48
CA ILE A 37 -14.16 -4.98 39.50
C ILE A 37 -13.51 -5.12 40.87
N GLU A 38 -13.06 -6.31 41.25
CA GLU A 38 -12.33 -6.55 42.50
C GLU A 38 -11.09 -5.66 42.59
N LYS A 39 -10.28 -5.61 41.53
CA LYS A 39 -9.10 -4.72 41.45
C LYS A 39 -9.46 -3.24 41.49
N LEU A 40 -10.59 -2.83 40.93
CA LEU A 40 -11.07 -1.45 41.04
C LEU A 40 -11.57 -1.15 42.46
N ASP A 41 -12.18 -2.15 43.11
CA ASP A 41 -12.70 -2.01 44.45
C ASP A 41 -11.60 -1.93 45.52
N GLU A 42 -10.44 -2.51 45.25
CA GLU A 42 -9.22 -2.35 46.05
C GLU A 42 -8.63 -0.92 46.00
N MET A 43 -9.00 -0.10 45.01
CA MET A 43 -8.51 1.28 44.87
C MET A 43 -9.39 2.27 45.63
N GLU A 44 -8.77 3.31 46.18
CA GLU A 44 -9.45 4.46 46.78
C GLU A 44 -10.35 5.16 45.74
N LEU A 45 -11.47 5.73 46.18
CA LEU A 45 -12.50 6.29 45.28
C LEU A 45 -11.93 7.39 44.37
N GLU A 46 -11.00 8.19 44.87
CA GLU A 46 -10.32 9.26 44.14
C GLU A 46 -9.37 8.74 43.05
N GLU A 47 -8.89 7.49 43.18
CA GLU A 47 -7.95 6.86 42.24
C GLU A 47 -8.66 6.05 41.15
N ARG A 48 -9.97 5.81 41.27
CA ARG A 48 -10.82 5.10 40.29
C ARG A 48 -11.12 5.93 39.04
N THR A 49 -10.07 6.41 38.41
CA THR A 49 -10.10 7.14 37.14
C THR A 49 -10.28 6.20 35.96
N ASP A 50 -10.68 6.73 34.81
CA ASP A 50 -10.78 5.93 33.57
C ASP A 50 -9.43 5.32 33.17
N GLU A 51 -8.32 5.98 33.51
CA GLU A 51 -6.97 5.45 33.26
C GLU A 51 -6.63 4.26 34.17
N ALA A 52 -7.01 4.31 35.45
CA ALA A 52 -6.87 3.17 36.36
C ALA A 52 -7.67 1.95 35.85
N ALA A 53 -8.91 2.18 35.37
CA ALA A 53 -9.71 1.15 34.75
C ALA A 53 -9.07 0.57 33.47
N ASN A 54 -8.38 1.41 32.68
CA ASN A 54 -7.64 0.95 31.49
C ASN A 54 -6.43 0.07 31.87
N ILE A 55 -5.70 0.45 32.92
CA ILE A 55 -4.57 -0.32 33.43
C ILE A 55 -5.04 -1.69 33.93
N ILE A 56 -6.10 -1.72 34.74
CA ILE A 56 -6.69 -2.97 35.26
C ILE A 56 -7.21 -3.84 34.13
N PHE A 57 -7.89 -3.27 33.14
CA PHE A 57 -8.36 -4.01 31.98
C PHE A 57 -7.20 -4.73 31.26
N ARG A 58 -6.08 -4.03 31.07
CA ARG A 58 -4.88 -4.60 30.44
C ARG A 58 -4.19 -5.64 31.32
N ASP A 59 -4.18 -5.45 32.64
CA ASP A 59 -3.64 -6.42 33.60
C ASP A 59 -4.42 -7.74 33.57
N VAL A 60 -5.76 -7.67 33.55
CA VAL A 60 -6.63 -8.85 33.60
C VAL A 60 -6.75 -9.58 32.25
N ILE A 61 -6.87 -8.87 31.13
CA ILE A 61 -7.02 -9.48 29.78
C ILE A 61 -5.67 -9.75 29.11
N GLY A 62 -4.63 -9.03 29.54
CA GLY A 62 -3.28 -9.07 28.98
C GLY A 62 -3.09 -8.19 27.74
N HIS A 63 -1.83 -7.80 27.49
CA HIS A 63 -1.39 -7.12 26.26
C HIS A 63 -1.27 -8.09 25.08
N ARG A 64 -2.39 -8.54 24.49
CA ARG A 64 -2.34 -9.12 23.14
C ARG A 64 -2.69 -8.06 22.11
N SER A 65 -1.76 -7.81 21.19
CA SER A 65 -1.88 -6.85 20.07
C SER A 65 -3.10 -7.06 19.15
N GLY A 66 -3.85 -8.15 19.32
CA GLY A 66 -5.09 -8.45 18.59
C GLY A 66 -6.37 -7.89 19.22
N TYR A 67 -6.43 -7.62 20.54
CA TYR A 67 -7.64 -7.12 21.18
C TYR A 67 -7.87 -5.62 20.94
N ALA A 68 -6.82 -4.88 20.59
CA ALA A 68 -6.89 -3.45 20.31
C ALA A 68 -7.32 -3.11 18.87
N ARG A 69 -7.50 -4.11 17.99
CA ARG A 69 -7.76 -3.90 16.55
C ARG A 69 -9.12 -3.24 16.23
N GLY A 70 -9.92 -2.91 17.26
CA GLY A 70 -11.17 -2.14 17.14
C GLY A 70 -11.24 -0.89 18.03
N LEU A 71 -10.15 -0.46 18.67
CA LEU A 71 -10.16 0.55 19.75
C LEU A 71 -9.66 1.95 19.35
N GLY A 72 -9.65 2.30 18.06
CA GLY A 72 -9.51 3.70 17.61
C GLY A 72 -8.17 4.40 17.88
N VAL A 73 -7.24 3.78 18.61
CA VAL A 73 -5.85 4.24 18.77
C VAL A 73 -4.92 3.08 18.46
N SER A 74 -4.53 2.98 17.20
CA SER A 74 -3.59 1.97 16.73
C SER A 74 -2.17 2.32 17.19
N VAL A 75 -1.71 1.67 18.27
CA VAL A 75 -0.27 1.51 18.49
C VAL A 75 0.17 0.40 17.54
N ILE A 76 0.93 0.75 16.51
CA ILE A 76 1.56 -0.22 15.62
C ILE A 76 2.49 -1.07 16.50
N PRO A 77 2.22 -2.38 16.68
CA PRO A 77 3.12 -3.21 17.47
C PRO A 77 4.48 -3.24 16.78
N GLU A 78 5.55 -3.11 17.57
CA GLU A 78 6.90 -3.22 17.02
C GLU A 78 7.08 -4.56 16.29
N PRO A 79 7.67 -4.55 15.09
CA PRO A 79 8.00 -5.75 14.35
C PRO A 79 8.72 -6.78 15.21
N ARG A 80 8.26 -8.04 15.17
CA ARG A 80 9.07 -9.15 15.71
C ARG A 80 10.34 -9.26 14.86
N PRO A 81 11.55 -9.22 15.45
CA PRO A 81 12.79 -8.94 14.73
C PRO A 81 13.27 -10.02 13.76
N SER A 82 12.74 -11.26 13.80
CA SER A 82 13.38 -12.38 13.09
C SER A 82 12.71 -12.81 11.78
N SER A 83 11.38 -12.72 11.63
CA SER A 83 10.73 -13.18 10.38
C SER A 83 10.38 -12.04 9.43
N MET A 84 10.21 -10.82 9.95
CA MET A 84 9.94 -9.65 9.11
C MET A 84 11.22 -9.18 8.42
N SER A 85 12.38 -9.21 9.10
CA SER A 85 13.65 -8.73 8.53
C SER A 85 14.02 -9.45 7.23
N ALA A 86 13.97 -10.79 7.21
CA ALA A 86 14.29 -11.57 6.01
C ALA A 86 13.29 -11.34 4.85
N GLN A 87 12.00 -11.17 5.16
CA GLN A 87 10.99 -10.85 4.14
C GLN A 87 11.16 -9.42 3.60
N PHE A 88 11.46 -8.46 4.47
CA PHE A 88 11.76 -7.09 4.08
C PHE A 88 13.03 -7.00 3.24
N GLU A 89 14.07 -7.76 3.59
CA GLU A 89 15.33 -7.81 2.85
C GLU A 89 15.13 -8.44 1.46
N HIS A 90 14.36 -9.53 1.36
CA HIS A 90 13.97 -10.11 0.08
C HIS A 90 13.17 -9.13 -0.79
N LEU A 91 12.17 -8.47 -0.21
CA LEU A 91 11.35 -7.47 -0.92
C LEU A 91 12.18 -6.25 -1.34
N ALA A 92 13.16 -5.83 -0.54
CA ALA A 92 14.08 -4.76 -0.90
C ALA A 92 14.97 -5.16 -2.08
N GLN A 93 15.47 -6.39 -2.08
CA GLN A 93 16.29 -6.92 -3.16
C GLN A 93 15.50 -7.07 -4.47
N GLU A 94 14.26 -7.58 -4.42
CA GLU A 94 13.38 -7.63 -5.58
C GLU A 94 13.05 -6.24 -6.13
N ASN A 95 12.80 -5.27 -5.24
CA ASN A 95 12.53 -3.89 -5.68
C ASN A 95 13.73 -3.25 -6.38
N GLU A 96 14.95 -3.43 -5.85
CA GLU A 96 16.15 -2.92 -6.51
C GLU A 96 16.41 -3.63 -7.85
N LYS A 97 16.14 -4.95 -7.94
CA LYS A 97 16.20 -5.67 -9.21
C LYS A 97 15.21 -5.11 -10.23
N HIS A 98 13.93 -4.97 -9.89
CA HIS A 98 12.90 -4.44 -10.79
C HIS A 98 13.21 -3.00 -11.22
N LYS A 99 13.75 -2.18 -10.32
CA LYS A 99 14.18 -0.82 -10.63
C LYS A 99 15.31 -0.80 -11.65
N ASN A 100 16.30 -1.68 -11.51
CA ASN A 100 17.40 -1.80 -12.47
C ASN A 100 16.91 -2.29 -13.85
N GLU A 101 16.04 -3.30 -13.88
CA GLU A 101 15.44 -3.79 -15.13
C GLU A 101 14.61 -2.70 -15.82
N ALA A 102 13.79 -1.96 -15.08
CA ALA A 102 13.03 -0.83 -15.63
C ALA A 102 13.94 0.26 -16.20
N MET A 103 15.08 0.53 -15.55
CA MET A 103 16.05 1.52 -16.03
C MET A 103 16.76 1.04 -17.31
N MET A 104 17.09 -0.25 -17.40
CA MET A 104 17.61 -0.85 -18.63
C MET A 104 16.63 -0.72 -19.79
N TYR A 105 15.38 -1.19 -19.61
CA TYR A 105 14.38 -1.12 -20.68
C TYR A 105 14.09 0.32 -21.13
N LYS A 106 14.10 1.27 -20.19
CA LYS A 106 13.96 2.69 -20.52
C LYS A 106 15.11 3.18 -21.41
N THR A 107 16.34 2.78 -21.11
CA THR A 107 17.52 3.16 -21.89
C THR A 107 17.47 2.57 -23.29
N GLU A 108 17.16 1.27 -23.41
CA GLU A 108 16.99 0.60 -24.69
C GLU A 108 15.88 1.25 -25.55
N LEU A 109 14.76 1.65 -24.94
CA LEU A 109 13.68 2.35 -25.64
C LEU A 109 14.11 3.73 -26.14
N ASP A 110 14.88 4.47 -25.35
CA ASP A 110 15.35 5.79 -25.73
C ASP A 110 16.38 5.73 -26.86
N ASP A 111 17.22 4.70 -26.88
CA ASP A 111 18.14 4.45 -28.00
C ASP A 111 17.41 3.99 -29.26
N LEU A 112 16.44 3.08 -29.15
CA LEU A 112 15.62 2.67 -30.30
C LEU A 112 14.85 3.87 -30.89
N LYS A 113 14.28 4.75 -30.06
CA LYS A 113 13.64 5.99 -30.54
C LYS A 113 14.61 6.88 -31.30
N ARG A 114 15.87 6.94 -30.86
CA ARG A 114 16.92 7.72 -31.54
C ARG A 114 17.24 7.14 -32.91
N GLU A 115 17.37 5.82 -33.00
CA GLU A 115 17.62 5.11 -34.26
C GLU A 115 16.47 5.29 -35.24
N VAL A 116 15.21 5.13 -34.79
CA VAL A 116 14.03 5.36 -35.62
C VAL A 116 13.99 6.80 -36.16
N ARG A 117 14.33 7.79 -35.33
CA ARG A 117 14.42 9.19 -35.80
C ARG A 117 15.49 9.37 -36.88
N GLN A 118 16.64 8.70 -36.76
CA GLN A 118 17.69 8.76 -37.79
C GLN A 118 17.24 8.08 -39.08
N LEU A 119 16.57 6.92 -38.98
CA LEU A 119 16.01 6.22 -40.14
C LEU A 119 14.99 7.07 -40.88
N LEU A 120 14.12 7.80 -40.17
CA LEU A 120 13.16 8.71 -40.80
C LEU A 120 13.84 9.85 -41.56
N VAL A 121 14.93 10.40 -41.03
CA VAL A 121 15.74 11.42 -41.73
C VAL A 121 16.37 10.82 -42.99
N TRP A 122 16.90 9.60 -42.89
CA TRP A 122 17.50 8.92 -44.03
C TRP A 122 16.48 8.63 -45.12
N GLN A 123 15.29 8.15 -44.74
CA GLN A 123 14.18 7.95 -45.66
C GLN A 123 13.82 9.24 -46.38
N GLN A 124 13.65 10.35 -45.64
CA GLN A 124 13.35 11.65 -46.25
C GLN A 124 14.45 12.07 -47.24
N SER A 125 15.72 11.87 -46.90
CA SER A 125 16.83 12.19 -47.81
C SER A 125 16.86 11.30 -49.06
N TYR A 126 16.45 10.04 -48.92
CA TYR A 126 16.35 9.10 -50.02
C TYR A 126 15.21 9.50 -50.97
N ASP A 127 14.03 9.79 -50.43
CA ASP A 127 12.86 10.24 -51.19
C ASP A 127 13.17 11.53 -51.96
N GLN A 128 13.86 12.49 -51.32
CA GLN A 128 14.31 13.72 -51.99
C GLN A 128 15.23 13.45 -53.17
N ARG A 129 16.22 12.56 -53.01
CA ARG A 129 17.12 12.20 -54.11
C ARG A 129 16.38 11.48 -55.22
N MET A 130 15.47 10.56 -54.89
CA MET A 130 14.69 9.84 -55.90
C MET A 130 13.84 10.78 -56.73
N ASN A 131 13.14 11.72 -56.08
CA ASN A 131 12.35 12.74 -56.78
C ASN A 131 13.20 13.60 -57.71
N LEU A 132 14.44 13.93 -57.33
CA LEU A 132 15.37 14.65 -58.21
C LEU A 132 15.77 13.81 -59.42
N PHE A 133 16.09 12.53 -59.22
CA PHE A 133 16.40 11.62 -60.32
C PHE A 133 15.22 11.44 -61.30
N GLU A 134 14.00 11.32 -60.78
CA GLU A 134 12.78 11.26 -61.61
C GLU A 134 12.59 12.55 -62.42
N CYS A 135 12.75 13.72 -61.79
CA CYS A 135 12.70 15.02 -62.48
C CYS A 135 13.74 15.13 -63.60
N ASP A 136 14.95 14.62 -63.39
CA ASP A 136 16.01 14.64 -64.40
C ASP A 136 15.72 13.67 -65.56
N LEU A 137 15.16 12.50 -65.29
CA LEU A 137 14.69 11.55 -66.32
C LEU A 137 13.58 12.17 -67.18
N GLU A 138 12.59 12.81 -66.57
CA GLU A 138 11.52 13.52 -67.30
C GLU A 138 12.07 14.64 -68.17
N ARG A 139 13.07 15.39 -67.69
CA ARG A 139 13.71 16.45 -68.47
C ARG A 139 14.48 15.93 -69.69
N VAL A 140 15.15 14.79 -69.56
CA VAL A 140 15.85 14.15 -70.69
C VAL A 140 14.83 13.64 -71.70
N SER A 141 13.80 12.92 -71.26
CA SER A 141 12.75 12.41 -72.15
C SER A 141 12.00 13.50 -72.91
N ASN A 142 11.75 14.66 -72.28
CA ASN A 142 11.08 15.80 -72.93
C ASN A 142 11.99 16.60 -73.89
N ARG A 143 13.31 16.46 -73.83
CA ARG A 143 14.24 17.06 -74.80
C ARG A 143 14.36 16.23 -76.08
N ASP A 144 14.10 14.92 -75.99
CA ASP A 144 14.24 13.98 -77.11
C ASP A 144 12.96 13.83 -77.97
N THR A 145 11.90 14.59 -77.68
CA THR A 145 10.74 14.71 -78.57
C THR A 145 10.89 15.96 -79.44
N PRO A 146 11.21 15.83 -80.75
CA PRO A 146 11.17 16.97 -81.66
C PRO A 146 9.73 17.45 -81.73
N GLY A 147 9.52 18.75 -81.59
CA GLY A 147 8.21 19.37 -81.79
C GLY A 147 7.60 18.90 -83.11
N ASN A 148 6.44 18.27 -83.01
CA ASN A 148 5.54 18.10 -84.15
C ASN A 148 5.18 19.50 -84.65
N VAL A 149 5.71 19.84 -85.83
CA VAL A 149 5.25 20.93 -86.69
C VAL A 149 3.93 20.52 -87.32
#